data_AF-A0A2E6HAK4-F1
#
_entry.id   AF-A0A2E6HAK4-F1
#
_cell.length_a   1.000
_cell.length_b   1.000
_cell.length_c   1.000
_cell.angle_alpha   90.00
_cell.angle_beta   90.00
_cell.angle_gamma   90.00
#
_symmetry.space_group_name_H-M   'P 1'
#
loop_
_entity.id
_entity.type
_entity.pdbx_description
1 polymer ?
#
loop_
_entity_poly.entity_id
_entity_poly.type
_entity_poly.pdbx_seq_one_letter_code
_entity_poly.pdbx_strand_id
1 'polypeptide(L)'
;MMKKIVTSIFWIVSVALAFYIGKNSVVPSQVVETKEVIRIKEKLVKSTASEGSSNVDAPKTSEKDKKENKNEDSQDSYYKKRYDFLTKDDGRNEAIIDCRDGKEYACWKLEEYYRYTGQKNKLLDQMKSKCTGEKVESCVSLFYMIEGKKAKNQITSKLKKSCKANNAKACVSLGNIVEYGDTKIDKMAFKLREKGCELDVKTCSSLASSLHRVNDPRAGEFYLKACEAGGERSCMIASRYFFETGQKEEGGQVLRMGCDQNQNYECRQYYEFLLANKRLDEAQALNKRACDNEKTKSFFYCKQPN
;
A
#
# COMPACT_ATOMS: atom_id res chain seq x y z
N MET A 1 55.09 -5.29 17.31
CA MET A 1 54.38 -5.34 16.01
C MET A 1 53.13 -6.24 15.99
N MET A 2 53.01 -7.29 16.81
CA MET A 2 51.85 -8.22 16.76
C MET A 2 50.49 -7.62 17.17
N LYS A 3 50.42 -6.61 18.05
CA LYS A 3 49.14 -6.02 18.51
C LYS A 3 48.34 -5.28 17.42
N LYS A 4 49.00 -4.74 16.38
CA LYS A 4 48.31 -3.99 15.30
C LYS A 4 47.66 -4.91 14.25
N ILE A 5 48.10 -6.16 14.15
CA ILE A 5 47.57 -7.12 13.16
C ILE A 5 46.24 -7.72 13.66
N VAL A 6 46.13 -8.00 14.96
CA VAL A 6 44.93 -8.59 15.57
C VAL A 6 43.72 -7.65 15.51
N THR A 7 43.93 -6.34 15.71
CA THR A 7 42.84 -5.34 15.62
C THR A 7 42.33 -5.13 14.20
N SER A 8 43.18 -5.37 13.18
CA SER A 8 42.82 -5.20 11.77
C SER A 8 41.97 -6.37 11.26
N ILE A 9 42.28 -7.60 11.71
CA ILE A 9 41.51 -8.81 11.36
C ILE A 9 40.10 -8.75 11.97
N PHE A 10 39.97 -8.24 13.20
CA PHE A 10 38.67 -8.07 13.86
C PHE A 10 37.72 -7.10 13.13
N TRP A 11 38.28 -6.05 12.52
CA TRP A 11 37.52 -5.09 11.72
C TRP A 11 37.02 -5.71 10.41
N ILE A 12 37.86 -6.49 9.73
CA ILE A 12 37.50 -7.15 8.47
C ILE A 12 36.43 -8.23 8.70
N VAL A 13 36.54 -9.01 9.79
CA VAL A 13 35.52 -10.02 10.14
C VAL A 13 34.19 -9.36 10.52
N SER A 14 34.20 -8.22 11.22
CA SER A 14 32.98 -7.48 11.58
C SER A 14 32.27 -6.87 10.37
N VAL A 15 33.04 -6.32 9.41
CA VAL A 15 32.50 -5.79 8.15
C VAL A 15 31.96 -6.91 7.26
N ALA A 16 32.64 -8.07 7.21
CA ALA A 16 32.17 -9.25 6.49
C ALA A 16 30.89 -9.83 7.11
N LEU A 17 30.78 -9.85 8.44
CA LEU A 17 29.56 -10.29 9.13
C LEU A 17 28.39 -9.33 8.89
N ALA A 18 28.63 -8.01 8.88
CA ALA A 18 27.63 -7.00 8.53
C ALA A 18 27.16 -7.13 7.06
N PHE A 19 28.06 -7.45 6.14
CA PHE A 19 27.71 -7.74 4.74
C PHE A 19 26.98 -9.09 4.56
N TYR A 20 27.27 -10.07 5.40
CA TYR A 20 26.60 -11.38 5.36
C TYR A 20 25.18 -11.32 5.94
N ILE A 21 24.98 -10.54 7.01
CA ILE A 21 23.66 -10.32 7.63
C ILE A 21 22.79 -9.39 6.74
N GLY A 22 23.40 -8.45 6.01
CA GLY A 22 22.68 -7.53 5.11
C GLY A 22 22.14 -8.13 3.80
N LYS A 23 22.57 -9.34 3.41
CA LYS A 23 22.13 -9.98 2.14
C LYS A 23 20.84 -10.78 2.22
N ASN A 24 20.28 -10.99 3.42
CA ASN A 24 19.03 -11.77 3.61
C ASN A 24 17.80 -10.92 3.94
N SER A 25 17.90 -9.59 3.86
CA SER A 25 16.75 -8.68 3.99
C SER A 25 15.98 -8.63 2.68
N VAL A 26 15.27 -9.71 2.37
CA VAL A 26 14.26 -9.74 1.31
C VAL A 26 13.04 -9.00 1.84
N VAL A 27 12.96 -7.70 1.53
CA VAL A 27 11.69 -6.97 1.51
C VAL A 27 10.89 -7.52 0.33
N PRO A 28 9.65 -8.02 0.49
CA PRO A 28 8.80 -8.31 -0.65
C PRO A 28 8.20 -6.99 -1.15
N SER A 29 9.00 -6.16 -1.82
CA SER A 29 8.45 -5.21 -2.78
C SER A 29 8.44 -5.91 -4.13
N GLN A 30 7.25 -6.33 -4.56
CA GLN A 30 7.02 -7.27 -5.67
C GLN A 30 7.63 -8.65 -5.40
N VAL A 31 6.80 -9.58 -4.91
CA VAL A 31 7.18 -10.97 -4.63
C VAL A 31 7.69 -11.60 -5.93
N VAL A 32 9.01 -11.73 -6.05
CA VAL A 32 9.60 -12.75 -6.93
C VAL A 32 9.20 -14.08 -6.31
N GLU A 33 8.16 -14.69 -6.86
CA GLU A 33 7.64 -15.97 -6.41
C GLU A 33 8.75 -17.01 -6.55
N THR A 34 9.26 -17.53 -5.43
CA THR A 34 10.37 -18.49 -5.48
C THR A 34 9.86 -19.82 -6.06
N LYS A 35 10.72 -20.54 -6.78
CA LYS A 35 10.38 -21.87 -7.33
C LYS A 35 9.85 -22.83 -6.27
N GLU A 36 10.28 -22.69 -5.02
CA GLU A 36 9.80 -23.49 -3.88
C GLU A 36 8.35 -23.13 -3.51
N VAL A 37 7.99 -21.85 -3.44
CA VAL A 37 6.61 -21.41 -3.16
C VAL A 37 5.67 -21.83 -4.29
N ILE A 38 6.08 -21.70 -5.55
CA ILE A 38 5.31 -22.17 -6.72
C ILE A 38 5.03 -23.67 -6.60
N ARG A 39 6.06 -24.47 -6.31
CA ARG A 39 5.94 -25.93 -6.16
C ARG A 39 5.02 -26.32 -5.00
N ILE A 40 5.06 -25.58 -3.88
CA ILE A 40 4.17 -25.80 -2.75
C ILE A 40 2.73 -25.45 -3.13
N LYS A 41 2.50 -24.32 -3.81
CA LYS A 41 1.18 -23.93 -4.32
C LYS A 41 0.61 -25.02 -5.24
N GLU A 42 1.39 -25.54 -6.18
CA GLU A 42 0.98 -26.64 -7.06
C GLU A 42 0.61 -27.92 -6.28
N LYS A 43 1.37 -28.27 -5.24
CA LYS A 43 1.06 -29.42 -4.38
C LYS A 43 -0.25 -29.22 -3.61
N LEU A 44 -0.49 -28.02 -3.09
CA LEU A 44 -1.72 -27.70 -2.37
C LEU A 44 -2.94 -27.79 -3.28
N VAL A 45 -2.85 -27.23 -4.50
CA VAL A 45 -3.89 -27.36 -5.54
C VAL A 45 -4.18 -28.83 -5.85
N LYS A 46 -3.14 -29.66 -5.98
CA LYS A 46 -3.28 -31.11 -6.21
C LYS A 46 -3.87 -31.86 -5.01
N SER A 47 -3.51 -31.50 -3.78
CA SER A 47 -4.06 -32.14 -2.57
C SER A 47 -5.55 -31.83 -2.34
N THR A 48 -6.00 -30.65 -2.77
CA THR A 48 -7.43 -30.30 -2.81
C THR A 48 -8.16 -30.92 -4.02
N ALA A 49 -7.45 -31.65 -4.87
CA ALA A 49 -7.99 -32.34 -6.04
C ALA A 49 -8.17 -33.85 -5.84
N SER A 50 -7.86 -34.40 -4.66
CA SER A 50 -7.96 -35.86 -4.41
C SER A 50 -9.38 -36.36 -4.08
N GLU A 51 -10.41 -35.55 -4.23
CA GLU A 51 -11.79 -36.02 -4.40
C GLU A 51 -12.31 -35.54 -5.76
N GLY A 52 -12.28 -36.43 -6.75
CA GLY A 52 -12.88 -36.25 -8.09
C GLY A 52 -11.95 -35.69 -9.18
N SER A 53 -11.44 -36.59 -10.02
CA SER A 53 -10.84 -36.37 -11.37
C SER A 53 -11.79 -35.54 -12.27
N SER A 54 -11.38 -34.65 -13.17
CA SER A 54 -10.43 -34.83 -14.27
C SER A 54 -9.97 -33.50 -14.93
N ASN A 55 -8.75 -33.50 -15.48
CA ASN A 55 -8.17 -32.69 -16.56
C ASN A 55 -8.45 -31.17 -16.61
N VAL A 56 -7.41 -30.38 -16.36
CA VAL A 56 -7.29 -29.00 -16.89
C VAL A 56 -5.90 -28.83 -17.48
N ASP A 57 -5.88 -28.46 -18.76
CA ASP A 57 -4.69 -28.18 -19.56
C ASP A 57 -3.81 -27.08 -18.94
N ALA A 58 -2.50 -27.34 -18.94
CA ALA A 58 -1.49 -26.35 -18.59
C ALA A 58 -1.43 -25.23 -19.67
N PRO A 59 -1.21 -23.96 -19.31
CA PRO A 59 -0.97 -22.92 -20.30
C PRO A 59 0.37 -23.20 -20.98
N LYS A 60 0.32 -23.54 -22.27
CA LYS A 60 1.50 -23.67 -23.12
C LYS A 60 2.19 -22.31 -23.23
N THR A 61 3.44 -22.26 -22.76
CA THR A 61 4.42 -21.25 -23.13
C THR A 61 4.70 -21.36 -24.63
N SER A 62 4.40 -20.33 -25.41
CA SER A 62 4.96 -20.17 -26.76
C SER A 62 5.95 -19.01 -26.76
N GLU A 63 7.23 -19.35 -26.67
CA GLU A 63 8.29 -18.54 -27.24
C GLU A 63 8.14 -18.53 -28.77
N LYS A 64 7.85 -17.36 -29.32
CA LYS A 64 8.46 -16.77 -30.53
C LYS A 64 7.64 -15.53 -30.88
N ASP A 65 8.23 -14.35 -30.75
CA ASP A 65 8.61 -13.61 -31.94
C ASP A 65 9.42 -12.36 -31.64
N LYS A 66 10.30 -12.08 -32.61
CA LYS A 66 11.29 -11.01 -32.62
C LYS A 66 10.61 -9.64 -32.74
N LYS A 67 11.16 -8.70 -31.96
CA LYS A 67 11.46 -7.29 -32.27
C LYS A 67 10.33 -6.28 -32.57
N GLU A 68 10.53 -5.16 -31.87
CA GLU A 68 10.31 -3.76 -32.25
C GLU A 68 8.93 -3.12 -31.93
N ASN A 69 9.00 -2.14 -31.01
CA ASN A 69 8.10 -1.01 -30.74
C ASN A 69 6.58 -1.27 -30.79
N LYS A 70 5.98 -1.68 -29.66
CA LYS A 70 4.51 -1.71 -29.46
C LYS A 70 4.01 -1.23 -28.08
N ASN A 71 4.86 -0.65 -27.25
CA ASN A 71 4.46 -0.33 -25.87
C ASN A 71 3.65 0.97 -25.73
N GLU A 72 3.85 1.98 -26.60
CA GLU A 72 3.08 3.24 -26.55
C GLU A 72 1.62 3.08 -27.05
N ASP A 73 1.39 2.35 -28.15
CA ASP A 73 0.05 2.15 -28.72
C ASP A 73 -0.88 1.32 -27.81
N SER A 74 -0.32 0.42 -26.99
CA SER A 74 -1.11 -0.47 -26.14
C SER A 74 -1.73 0.26 -24.95
N GLN A 75 -0.99 1.21 -24.37
CA GLN A 75 -1.44 1.98 -23.23
C GLN A 75 -2.49 2.99 -23.67
N ASP A 76 -2.24 3.71 -24.78
CA ASP A 76 -3.18 4.67 -25.34
C ASP A 76 -4.52 4.00 -25.73
N SER A 77 -4.48 2.80 -26.32
CA SER A 77 -5.66 2.00 -26.65
C SER A 77 -6.47 1.57 -25.41
N TYR A 78 -5.80 1.14 -24.33
CA TYR A 78 -6.45 0.77 -23.07
C TYR A 78 -7.16 1.97 -22.42
N TYR A 79 -6.46 3.10 -22.29
CA TYR A 79 -7.02 4.32 -21.68
C TYR A 79 -8.14 4.90 -22.54
N LYS A 80 -7.99 4.89 -23.87
CA LYS A 80 -9.04 5.33 -24.80
C LYS A 80 -10.30 4.48 -24.70
N LYS A 81 -10.18 3.15 -24.62
CA LYS A 81 -11.34 2.26 -24.37
C LYS A 81 -11.97 2.48 -22.99
N ARG A 82 -11.14 2.62 -21.95
CA ARG A 82 -11.59 2.78 -20.56
C ARG A 82 -12.34 4.10 -20.34
N TYR A 83 -11.97 5.15 -21.07
CA TYR A 83 -12.50 6.51 -20.91
C TYR A 83 -13.26 7.02 -22.13
N ASP A 84 -13.67 6.15 -23.06
CA ASP A 84 -14.41 6.54 -24.27
C ASP A 84 -15.73 7.29 -23.97
N PHE A 85 -16.31 7.07 -22.79
CA PHE A 85 -17.47 7.83 -22.34
C PHE A 85 -17.12 9.29 -21.94
N LEU A 86 -15.89 9.54 -21.44
CA LEU A 86 -15.41 10.87 -21.05
C LEU A 86 -14.79 11.67 -22.20
N THR A 87 -14.51 11.02 -23.34
CA THR A 87 -14.05 11.70 -24.55
C THR A 87 -15.21 12.47 -25.22
N LYS A 88 -16.45 12.01 -25.02
CA LYS A 88 -17.69 12.66 -25.45
C LYS A 88 -18.12 13.75 -24.47
N ASP A 89 -18.61 14.88 -24.99
CA ASP A 89 -19.02 16.02 -24.16
C ASP A 89 -20.15 15.67 -23.18
N ASP A 90 -21.15 14.90 -23.62
CA ASP A 90 -22.29 14.53 -22.79
C ASP A 90 -21.88 13.67 -21.59
N GLY A 91 -21.09 12.61 -21.83
CA GLY A 91 -20.61 11.73 -20.76
C GLY A 91 -19.64 12.43 -19.81
N ARG A 92 -18.81 13.35 -20.32
CA ARG A 92 -17.97 14.19 -19.47
C ARG A 92 -18.78 15.16 -18.60
N ASN A 93 -19.82 15.78 -19.15
CA ASN A 93 -20.68 16.70 -18.39
C ASN A 93 -21.48 15.96 -17.32
N GLU A 94 -21.99 14.77 -17.62
CA GLU A 94 -22.65 13.90 -16.64
C GLU A 94 -21.68 13.54 -15.50
N ALA A 95 -20.45 13.15 -15.82
CA ALA A 95 -19.43 12.88 -14.80
C ALA A 95 -19.10 14.10 -13.94
N ILE A 96 -19.13 15.31 -14.50
CA ILE A 96 -18.90 16.57 -13.77
C ILE A 96 -20.04 16.84 -12.79
N ILE A 97 -21.29 16.65 -13.23
CA ILE A 97 -22.49 16.79 -12.39
C ILE A 97 -22.44 15.76 -11.27
N ASP A 98 -22.26 14.48 -11.60
CA ASP A 98 -22.17 13.39 -10.65
C ASP A 98 -21.06 13.60 -9.62
N CYS A 99 -19.91 14.10 -10.05
CA CYS A 99 -18.83 14.43 -9.15
C CYS A 99 -19.17 15.62 -8.23
N ARG A 100 -19.85 16.65 -8.75
CA ARG A 100 -20.33 17.79 -7.96
C ARG A 100 -21.36 17.33 -6.90
N ASP A 101 -22.18 16.36 -7.25
CA ASP A 101 -23.17 15.73 -6.36
C ASP A 101 -22.53 14.73 -5.38
N GLY A 102 -21.21 14.62 -5.37
CA GLY A 102 -20.45 13.88 -4.36
C GLY A 102 -20.15 12.44 -4.72
N LYS A 103 -20.50 11.95 -5.92
CA LYS A 103 -20.20 10.57 -6.36
C LYS A 103 -18.69 10.40 -6.57
N GLU A 104 -18.04 9.76 -5.60
CA GLU A 104 -16.58 9.64 -5.54
C GLU A 104 -15.96 8.91 -6.74
N TYR A 105 -16.68 7.92 -7.28
CA TYR A 105 -16.22 7.19 -8.45
C TYR A 105 -16.20 8.04 -9.73
N ALA A 106 -17.24 8.86 -9.96
CA ALA A 106 -17.28 9.79 -11.09
C ALA A 106 -16.16 10.84 -10.98
N CYS A 107 -15.96 11.32 -9.76
CA CYS A 107 -14.87 12.19 -9.38
C CYS A 107 -13.48 11.61 -9.68
N TRP A 108 -13.23 10.36 -9.32
CA TRP A 108 -11.96 9.67 -9.59
C TRP A 108 -11.71 9.49 -11.09
N LYS A 109 -12.73 9.06 -11.85
CA LYS A 109 -12.65 8.93 -13.31
C LYS A 109 -12.29 10.24 -14.01
N LEU A 110 -12.88 11.35 -13.58
CA LEU A 110 -12.57 12.67 -14.13
C LEU A 110 -11.13 13.11 -13.83
N GLU A 111 -10.66 12.88 -12.60
CA GLU A 111 -9.29 13.23 -12.23
C GLU A 111 -8.26 12.43 -13.06
N GLU A 112 -8.51 11.14 -13.25
CA GLU A 112 -7.68 10.27 -14.08
C GLU A 112 -7.70 10.72 -15.55
N TYR A 113 -8.88 11.07 -16.07
CA TYR A 113 -9.03 11.61 -17.42
C TYR A 113 -8.28 12.93 -17.62
N TYR A 114 -8.40 13.88 -16.70
CA TYR A 114 -7.68 15.15 -16.80
C TYR A 114 -6.16 14.97 -16.65
N ARG A 115 -5.72 14.02 -15.82
CA ARG A 115 -4.31 13.65 -15.70
C ARG A 115 -3.78 13.08 -17.02
N TYR A 116 -4.52 12.14 -17.60
CA TYR A 116 -4.15 11.49 -18.86
C TYR A 116 -4.14 12.47 -20.05
N THR A 117 -5.14 13.34 -20.15
CA THR A 117 -5.25 14.32 -21.25
C THR A 117 -4.43 15.60 -21.03
N GLY A 118 -3.67 15.70 -19.94
CA GLY A 118 -2.85 16.87 -19.65
C GLY A 118 -3.64 18.14 -19.29
N GLN A 119 -4.94 18.03 -18.98
CA GLN A 119 -5.81 19.16 -18.62
C GLN A 119 -5.58 19.62 -17.16
N LYS A 120 -4.35 20.05 -16.85
CA LYS A 120 -3.89 20.40 -15.49
C LYS A 120 -4.80 21.41 -14.78
N ASN A 121 -5.27 22.45 -15.46
CA ASN A 121 -6.10 23.48 -14.83
C ASN A 121 -7.47 22.93 -14.37
N LYS A 122 -8.14 22.12 -15.20
CA LYS A 122 -9.42 21.48 -14.83
C LYS A 122 -9.24 20.51 -13.66
N LEU A 123 -8.14 19.76 -13.65
CA LEU A 123 -7.77 18.90 -12.53
C LEU A 123 -7.59 19.70 -11.23
N LEU A 124 -6.82 20.79 -11.27
CA LEU A 124 -6.58 21.64 -10.10
C LEU A 124 -7.87 22.30 -9.58
N ASP A 125 -8.74 22.80 -10.46
CA ASP A 125 -10.01 23.42 -10.08
C ASP A 125 -10.95 22.41 -9.41
N GLN A 126 -11.01 21.19 -9.93
CA GLN A 126 -11.79 20.11 -9.33
C GLN A 126 -11.22 19.67 -7.98
N MET A 127 -9.90 19.53 -7.85
CA MET A 127 -9.29 19.19 -6.57
C MET A 127 -9.48 20.32 -5.53
N LYS A 128 -9.48 21.58 -5.98
CA LYS A 128 -9.76 22.75 -5.15
C LYS A 128 -11.18 22.76 -4.60
N SER A 129 -12.18 22.40 -5.40
CA SER A 129 -13.57 22.30 -4.91
C SER A 129 -13.74 21.18 -3.89
N LYS A 130 -13.01 20.07 -4.05
CA LYS A 130 -13.05 18.93 -3.12
C LYS A 130 -12.20 19.07 -1.89
N CYS A 131 -11.18 19.94 -1.89
CA CYS A 131 -10.40 20.20 -0.70
C CYS A 131 -11.29 20.86 0.35
N THR A 132 -11.96 20.08 1.19
CA THR A 132 -12.87 20.49 2.27
C THR A 132 -12.36 20.02 3.63
N GLY A 133 -13.06 20.39 4.71
CA GLY A 133 -12.72 19.88 6.05
C GLY A 133 -12.94 18.37 6.17
N GLU A 134 -13.86 17.80 5.40
CA GLU A 134 -14.21 16.37 5.41
C GLU A 134 -13.34 15.55 4.45
N LYS A 135 -13.04 16.11 3.26
CA LYS A 135 -12.23 15.47 2.21
C LYS A 135 -10.80 16.01 2.23
N VAL A 136 -10.12 15.74 3.33
CA VAL A 136 -8.78 16.26 3.64
C VAL A 136 -7.72 15.71 2.67
N GLU A 137 -7.89 14.50 2.20
CA GLU A 137 -7.01 13.81 1.27
C GLU A 137 -6.88 14.58 -0.07
N SER A 138 -7.99 15.16 -0.55
CA SER A 138 -7.98 16.03 -1.73
C SER A 138 -7.16 17.30 -1.51
N CYS A 139 -7.12 17.84 -0.29
CA CYS A 139 -6.27 18.98 0.05
C CYS A 139 -4.77 18.64 -0.03
N VAL A 140 -4.38 17.46 0.44
CA VAL A 140 -2.98 17.01 0.39
C VAL A 140 -2.52 16.85 -1.07
N SER A 141 -3.31 16.14 -1.87
CA SER A 141 -2.99 15.95 -3.29
C SER A 141 -2.93 17.30 -4.03
N LEU A 142 -3.88 18.21 -3.77
CA LEU A 142 -3.86 19.55 -4.34
C LEU A 142 -2.60 20.33 -3.93
N PHE A 143 -2.17 20.24 -2.67
CA PHE A 143 -0.99 20.96 -2.16
C PHE A 143 0.29 20.61 -2.93
N TYR A 144 0.50 19.33 -3.25
CA TYR A 144 1.67 18.89 -4.00
C TYR A 144 1.59 19.23 -5.49
N MET A 145 0.38 19.38 -6.05
CA MET A 145 0.17 19.66 -7.48
C MET A 145 0.12 21.15 -7.83
N ILE A 146 -0.31 22.00 -6.90
CA ILE A 146 -0.46 23.44 -7.14
C ILE A 146 0.87 24.18 -7.01
N GLU A 147 1.05 25.18 -7.87
CA GLU A 147 2.20 26.08 -7.81
C GLU A 147 1.85 27.37 -7.05
N GLY A 148 2.88 28.04 -6.55
CA GLY A 148 2.73 29.32 -5.85
C GLY A 148 2.49 29.19 -4.35
N LYS A 149 3.31 29.90 -3.59
CA LYS A 149 3.28 29.91 -2.11
C LYS A 149 1.93 30.36 -1.55
N LYS A 150 1.26 31.33 -2.19
CA LYS A 150 -0.04 31.86 -1.74
C LYS A 150 -1.11 30.77 -1.74
N ALA A 151 -1.20 29.97 -2.80
CA ALA A 151 -2.20 28.92 -2.91
C ALA A 151 -1.91 27.76 -1.95
N LYS A 152 -0.64 27.35 -1.83
CA LYS A 152 -0.19 26.37 -0.83
C LYS A 152 -0.52 26.81 0.61
N ASN A 153 -0.32 28.08 0.92
CA ASN A 153 -0.66 28.65 2.23
C ASN A 153 -2.18 28.67 2.52
N GLN A 154 -3.02 28.85 1.50
CA GLN A 154 -4.47 28.75 1.66
C GLN A 154 -4.89 27.33 2.05
N ILE A 155 -4.29 26.32 1.43
CA ILE A 155 -4.54 24.90 1.72
C ILE A 155 -4.10 24.56 3.16
N THR A 156 -2.87 24.92 3.53
CA THR A 156 -2.37 24.64 4.89
C THR A 156 -3.16 25.40 5.96
N SER A 157 -3.61 26.63 5.67
CA SER A 157 -4.52 27.37 6.55
C SER A 157 -5.86 26.66 6.75
N LYS A 158 -6.44 26.10 5.68
CA LYS A 158 -7.68 25.31 5.74
C LYS A 158 -7.49 24.04 6.59
N LEU A 159 -6.42 23.30 6.35
CA LEU A 159 -6.06 22.11 7.14
C LEU A 159 -5.81 22.46 8.62
N LYS A 160 -5.14 23.57 8.89
CA LYS A 160 -4.91 24.08 10.25
C LYS A 160 -6.23 24.40 10.97
N LYS A 161 -7.18 25.02 10.29
CA LYS A 161 -8.53 25.29 10.85
C LYS A 161 -9.27 23.98 11.15
N SER A 162 -9.27 23.02 10.21
CA SER A 162 -9.91 21.71 10.41
C SER A 162 -9.26 20.92 11.56
N CYS A 163 -7.93 20.90 11.65
CA CYS A 163 -7.21 20.27 12.77
C CYS A 163 -7.51 20.95 14.12
N LYS A 164 -7.68 22.28 14.16
CA LYS A 164 -8.12 22.99 15.37
C LYS A 164 -9.54 22.60 15.78
N ALA A 165 -10.40 22.28 14.82
CA ALA A 165 -11.73 21.72 15.05
C ALA A 165 -11.71 20.19 15.31
N ASN A 166 -10.58 19.65 15.79
CA ASN A 166 -10.41 18.24 16.17
C ASN A 166 -10.65 17.22 15.05
N ASN A 167 -10.43 17.61 13.80
CA ASN A 167 -10.37 16.66 12.70
C ASN A 167 -8.99 15.97 12.66
N ALA A 168 -8.95 14.69 13.06
CA ALA A 168 -7.73 13.89 13.13
C ALA A 168 -6.98 13.80 11.78
N LYS A 169 -7.71 13.52 10.69
CA LYS A 169 -7.16 13.42 9.34
C LYS A 169 -6.52 14.74 8.88
N ALA A 170 -7.11 15.87 9.23
CA ALA A 170 -6.55 17.20 8.94
C ALA A 170 -5.26 17.47 9.71
N CYS A 171 -5.18 17.05 10.97
CA CYS A 171 -3.94 17.16 11.75
C CYS A 171 -2.82 16.34 11.13
N VAL A 172 -3.07 15.06 10.82
CA VAL A 172 -2.09 14.19 10.17
C VAL A 172 -1.68 14.72 8.79
N SER A 173 -2.64 15.15 7.98
CA SER A 173 -2.39 15.72 6.65
C SER A 173 -1.53 16.97 6.71
N LEU A 174 -1.80 17.87 7.67
CA LEU A 174 -0.96 19.04 7.88
C LEU A 174 0.45 18.63 8.34
N GLY A 175 0.57 17.63 9.22
CA GLY A 175 1.88 17.09 9.62
C GLY A 175 2.68 16.56 8.43
N ASN A 176 2.02 15.82 7.53
CA ASN A 176 2.63 15.30 6.31
C ASN A 176 3.08 16.39 5.33
N ILE A 177 2.36 17.51 5.29
CA ILE A 177 2.73 18.66 4.44
C ILE A 177 3.88 19.47 5.04
N VAL A 178 3.88 19.68 6.37
CA VAL A 178 4.89 20.48 7.07
C VAL A 178 6.25 19.78 7.05
N GLU A 179 6.26 18.45 7.13
CA GLU A 179 7.49 17.70 7.04
C GLU A 179 7.96 17.56 5.60
N TYR A 180 9.08 18.20 5.27
CA TYR A 180 9.71 18.10 3.96
C TYR A 180 11.09 17.44 4.07
N GLY A 181 11.21 16.24 3.51
CA GLY A 181 12.44 15.68 2.90
C GLY A 181 13.70 15.48 3.74
N ASP A 182 13.72 15.85 5.01
CA ASP A 182 14.90 15.73 5.86
C ASP A 182 14.77 14.56 6.86
N THR A 183 15.90 14.03 7.31
CA THR A 183 15.98 12.90 8.27
C THR A 183 15.66 13.32 9.71
N LYS A 184 15.51 14.62 9.95
CA LYS A 184 15.11 15.17 11.25
C LYS A 184 13.60 15.21 11.37
N ILE A 185 13.08 14.78 12.52
CA ILE A 185 11.67 14.99 12.87
C ILE A 185 11.43 16.50 12.97
N ASP A 186 10.55 16.99 12.11
CA ASP A 186 9.96 18.31 12.31
C ASP A 186 9.06 18.25 13.56
N LYS A 187 9.43 19.00 14.61
CA LYS A 187 8.71 19.00 15.90
C LYS A 187 7.25 19.39 15.75
N MET A 188 6.93 20.24 14.78
CA MET A 188 5.55 20.66 14.51
C MET A 188 4.79 19.54 13.80
N ALA A 189 5.39 18.89 12.80
CA ALA A 189 4.78 17.73 12.14
C ALA A 189 4.52 16.58 13.11
N PHE A 190 5.46 16.30 14.01
CA PHE A 190 5.31 15.30 15.06
C PHE A 190 4.10 15.58 15.95
N LYS A 191 4.03 16.77 16.54
CA LYS A 191 2.90 17.19 17.40
C LYS A 191 1.56 17.14 16.68
N LEU A 192 1.53 17.46 15.39
CA LEU A 192 0.32 17.38 14.58
C LEU A 192 -0.14 15.93 14.39
N ARG A 193 0.78 15.00 14.17
CA ARG A 193 0.46 13.57 14.02
C ARG A 193 0.14 12.90 15.36
N GLU A 194 0.81 13.32 16.43
CA GLU A 194 0.48 12.94 17.81
C GLU A 194 -0.95 13.33 18.14
N LYS A 195 -1.31 14.61 17.93
CA LYS A 195 -2.70 15.07 18.09
C LYS A 195 -3.67 14.28 17.20
N GLY A 196 -3.30 13.99 15.95
CA GLY A 196 -4.13 13.19 15.05
C GLY A 196 -4.42 11.80 15.62
N CYS A 197 -3.37 11.11 16.09
CA CYS A 197 -3.43 9.79 16.71
C CYS A 197 -4.28 9.78 17.99
N GLU A 198 -4.17 10.83 18.83
CA GLU A 198 -5.01 11.00 20.03
C GLU A 198 -6.50 11.19 19.70
N LEU A 199 -6.80 11.89 18.61
CA LEU A 199 -8.17 12.15 18.16
C LEU A 199 -8.81 10.95 17.46
N ASP A 200 -8.02 10.19 16.69
CA ASP A 200 -8.45 8.97 16.01
C ASP A 200 -7.26 8.01 15.87
N VAL A 201 -7.34 6.90 16.60
CA VAL A 201 -6.29 5.87 16.67
C VAL A 201 -5.97 5.29 15.29
N LYS A 202 -6.93 5.27 14.36
CA LYS A 202 -6.71 4.81 12.97
C LYS A 202 -5.64 5.63 12.25
N THR A 203 -5.34 6.83 12.72
CA THR A 203 -4.36 7.73 12.11
C THR A 203 -2.94 7.61 12.68
N CYS A 204 -2.75 6.80 13.74
CA CYS A 204 -1.47 6.62 14.42
C CYS A 204 -0.33 6.12 13.52
N SER A 205 -0.64 5.46 12.39
CA SER A 205 0.35 5.05 11.38
C SER A 205 1.26 6.19 10.92
N SER A 206 0.77 7.44 10.87
CA SER A 206 1.62 8.58 10.48
C SER A 206 2.62 8.98 11.57
N LEU A 207 2.20 8.92 12.84
CA LEU A 207 3.10 9.12 13.98
C LEU A 207 4.15 8.02 14.02
N ALA A 208 3.72 6.76 13.85
CA ALA A 208 4.59 5.60 13.75
C ALA A 208 5.64 5.74 12.65
N SER A 209 5.27 6.23 11.46
CA SER A 209 6.23 6.52 10.39
C SER A 209 7.26 7.59 10.76
N SER A 210 6.88 8.56 11.60
CA SER A 210 7.81 9.58 12.10
C SER A 210 8.84 8.99 13.06
N LEU A 211 8.37 8.16 13.99
CA LEU A 211 9.21 7.41 14.92
C LEU A 211 10.14 6.44 14.18
N HIS A 212 9.62 5.73 13.18
CA HIS A 212 10.41 4.77 12.40
C HIS A 212 11.59 5.43 11.68
N ARG A 213 11.41 6.61 11.07
CA ARG A 213 12.49 7.33 10.37
C ARG A 213 13.67 7.69 11.27
N VAL A 214 13.44 7.86 12.56
CA VAL A 214 14.50 8.14 13.54
C VAL A 214 14.90 6.91 14.35
N ASN A 215 14.47 5.71 13.92
CA ASN A 215 14.72 4.44 14.60
C ASN A 215 14.24 4.42 16.06
N ASP A 216 13.16 5.14 16.37
CA ASP A 216 12.54 5.07 17.69
C ASP A 216 11.78 3.73 17.82
N PRO A 217 12.06 2.91 18.85
CA PRO A 217 11.49 1.57 19.00
C PRO A 217 9.96 1.58 19.21
N ARG A 218 9.38 2.72 19.60
CA ARG A 218 7.92 2.86 19.77
C ARG A 218 7.16 2.83 18.45
N ALA A 219 7.83 2.92 17.30
CA ALA A 219 7.17 2.90 16.00
C ALA A 219 6.25 1.69 15.81
N GLY A 220 6.71 0.49 16.22
CA GLY A 220 5.92 -0.75 16.10
C GLY A 220 4.61 -0.70 16.88
N GLU A 221 4.63 -0.15 18.10
CA GLU A 221 3.45 0.00 18.94
C GLU A 221 2.36 0.85 18.25
N PHE A 222 2.74 2.01 17.70
CA PHE A 222 1.78 2.91 17.05
C PHE A 222 1.28 2.36 15.70
N TYR A 223 2.11 1.62 14.97
CA TYR A 223 1.67 0.90 13.78
C TYR A 223 0.63 -0.16 14.13
N LEU A 224 0.88 -0.95 15.17
CA LEU A 224 -0.03 -1.99 15.63
C LEU A 224 -1.37 -1.39 16.08
N LYS A 225 -1.33 -0.33 16.91
CA LYS A 225 -2.55 0.39 17.35
C LYS A 225 -3.42 0.84 16.18
N ALA A 226 -2.83 1.38 15.13
CA ALA A 226 -3.58 1.82 13.95
C ALA A 226 -4.21 0.64 13.18
N CYS A 227 -3.52 -0.50 13.10
CA CYS A 227 -4.05 -1.73 12.50
C CYS A 227 -5.21 -2.31 13.32
N GLU A 228 -5.05 -2.40 14.65
CA GLU A 228 -6.09 -2.90 15.56
C GLU A 228 -7.36 -2.04 15.51
N ALA A 229 -7.19 -0.72 15.36
CA ALA A 229 -8.30 0.21 15.19
C ALA A 229 -9.01 0.11 13.82
N GLY A 230 -8.53 -0.75 12.91
CA GLY A 230 -9.07 -0.88 11.56
C GLY A 230 -8.76 0.31 10.66
N GLY A 231 -7.61 0.94 10.86
CA GLY A 231 -7.13 2.00 9.98
C GLY A 231 -6.88 1.46 8.57
N GLU A 232 -7.34 2.19 7.56
CA GLU A 232 -7.12 1.82 6.16
C GLU A 232 -5.62 1.62 5.89
N ARG A 233 -5.25 0.47 5.28
CA ARG A 233 -3.87 0.09 4.97
C ARG A 233 -2.91 0.01 6.17
N SER A 234 -3.40 0.20 7.40
CA SER A 234 -2.54 0.27 8.58
C SER A 234 -1.95 -1.10 8.92
N CYS A 235 -2.68 -2.20 8.68
CA CYS A 235 -2.16 -3.55 8.86
C CYS A 235 -1.06 -3.90 7.86
N MET A 236 -1.23 -3.58 6.57
CA MET A 236 -0.13 -3.68 5.59
C MET A 236 1.11 -2.91 6.06
N ILE A 237 0.98 -1.64 6.45
CA ILE A 237 2.12 -0.82 6.87
C ILE A 237 2.78 -1.40 8.13
N ALA A 238 1.99 -1.82 9.11
CA ALA A 238 2.48 -2.45 10.34
C ALA A 238 3.23 -3.75 10.05
N SER A 239 2.66 -4.67 9.26
CA SER A 239 3.34 -5.92 8.89
C SER A 239 4.67 -5.67 8.19
N ARG A 240 4.72 -4.66 7.31
CA ARG A 240 5.92 -4.27 6.59
C ARG A 240 7.01 -3.81 7.55
N TYR A 241 6.67 -2.96 8.52
CA TYR A 241 7.60 -2.53 9.55
C TYR A 241 8.20 -3.72 10.32
N PHE A 242 7.36 -4.69 10.74
CA PHE A 242 7.84 -5.87 11.46
C PHE A 242 8.75 -6.75 10.60
N PHE A 243 8.45 -6.95 9.31
CA PHE A 243 9.35 -7.65 8.40
C PHE A 243 10.67 -6.91 8.18
N GLU A 244 10.63 -5.59 7.95
CA GLU A 244 11.81 -4.75 7.75
C GLU A 244 12.73 -4.73 8.97
N THR A 245 12.17 -4.87 10.17
CA THR A 245 12.90 -4.94 11.44
C THR A 245 13.29 -6.36 11.86
N GLY A 246 13.01 -7.37 11.03
CA GLY A 246 13.38 -8.77 11.28
C GLY A 246 12.44 -9.54 12.22
N GLN A 247 11.37 -8.90 12.70
CA GLN A 247 10.32 -9.47 13.56
C GLN A 247 9.29 -10.23 12.69
N LYS A 248 9.72 -11.36 12.12
CA LYS A 248 8.98 -12.07 11.07
C LYS A 248 7.65 -12.64 11.56
N GLU A 249 7.62 -13.24 12.75
CA GLU A 249 6.40 -13.83 13.29
C GLU A 249 5.37 -12.76 13.64
N GLU A 250 5.80 -11.64 14.22
CA GLU A 250 4.97 -10.47 14.49
C GLU A 250 4.39 -9.91 13.19
N GLY A 251 5.21 -9.78 12.13
CA GLY A 251 4.74 -9.40 10.81
C GLY A 251 3.65 -10.33 10.27
N GLY A 252 3.83 -11.65 10.43
CA GLY A 252 2.83 -12.66 10.08
C GLY A 252 1.54 -12.54 10.90
N GLN A 253 1.63 -12.27 12.20
CA GLN A 253 0.47 -12.05 13.06
C GLN A 253 -0.32 -10.79 12.67
N VAL A 254 0.37 -9.71 12.30
CA VAL A 254 -0.29 -8.50 11.81
C VAL A 254 -1.00 -8.74 10.48
N LEU A 255 -0.40 -9.53 9.57
CA LEU A 255 -1.09 -9.94 8.33
C LEU A 255 -2.35 -10.75 8.61
N ARG A 256 -2.28 -11.69 9.57
CA ARG A 256 -3.46 -12.44 10.04
C ARG A 256 -4.54 -11.50 10.54
N MET A 257 -4.17 -10.52 11.37
CA MET A 257 -5.10 -9.54 11.92
C MET A 257 -5.81 -8.75 10.82
N GLY A 258 -5.05 -8.22 9.85
CA GLY A 258 -5.63 -7.55 8.68
C GLY A 258 -6.56 -8.46 7.88
N CYS A 259 -6.19 -9.74 7.75
CA CYS A 259 -7.04 -10.73 7.09
C CYS A 259 -8.37 -10.96 7.81
N ASP A 260 -8.33 -11.14 9.13
CA ASP A 260 -9.54 -11.36 9.94
C ASP A 260 -10.45 -10.11 9.95
N GLN A 261 -9.90 -8.92 9.64
CA GLN A 261 -10.65 -7.68 9.39
C GLN A 261 -11.21 -7.55 7.96
N ASN A 262 -11.19 -8.62 7.15
CA ASN A 262 -11.61 -8.63 5.74
C ASN A 262 -10.79 -7.71 4.81
N GLN A 263 -9.53 -7.43 5.16
CA GLN A 263 -8.63 -6.73 4.25
C GLN A 263 -8.01 -7.78 3.28
N ASN A 264 -8.60 -7.88 2.08
CA ASN A 264 -8.30 -8.94 1.11
C ASN A 264 -6.82 -9.04 0.73
N TYR A 265 -6.13 -7.90 0.69
CA TYR A 265 -4.71 -7.85 0.38
C TYR A 265 -3.89 -8.53 1.48
N GLU A 266 -4.14 -8.21 2.74
CA GLU A 266 -3.50 -8.79 3.92
C GLU A 266 -3.80 -10.30 4.03
N CYS A 267 -5.02 -10.74 3.70
CA CYS A 267 -5.35 -12.16 3.61
C CYS A 267 -4.45 -12.93 2.64
N ARG A 268 -4.21 -12.38 1.44
CA ARG A 268 -3.32 -12.99 0.46
C ARG A 268 -1.88 -13.02 0.99
N GLN A 269 -1.39 -11.90 1.53
CA GLN A 269 -0.04 -11.83 2.06
C GLN A 269 0.15 -12.80 3.25
N TYR A 270 -0.87 -12.98 4.10
CA TYR A 270 -0.81 -13.94 5.20
C TYR A 270 -0.70 -15.38 4.69
N TYR A 271 -1.47 -15.74 3.66
CA TYR A 271 -1.35 -17.04 3.01
C TYR A 271 0.07 -17.27 2.46
N GLU A 272 0.63 -16.29 1.76
CA GLU A 272 2.01 -16.37 1.24
C GLU A 272 3.04 -16.51 2.36
N PHE A 273 2.87 -15.78 3.46
CA PHE A 273 3.69 -15.90 4.65
C PHE A 273 3.66 -17.33 5.22
N LEU A 274 2.48 -17.95 5.33
CA LEU A 274 2.36 -19.33 5.83
C LEU A 274 3.08 -20.32 4.92
N LEU A 275 2.96 -20.18 3.60
CA LEU A 275 3.67 -21.03 2.64
C LEU A 275 5.19 -20.88 2.74
N ALA A 276 5.68 -19.63 2.78
CA ALA A 276 7.10 -19.34 2.89
C ALA A 276 7.73 -19.91 4.16
N ASN A 277 6.95 -20.03 5.24
CA ASN A 277 7.36 -20.59 6.52
C ASN A 277 6.96 -22.07 6.71
N LYS A 278 6.54 -22.76 5.63
CA LYS A 278 6.17 -24.19 5.64
C LYS A 278 5.04 -24.55 6.62
N ARG A 279 4.20 -23.58 6.96
CA ARG A 279 3.00 -23.74 7.81
C ARG A 279 1.81 -24.19 6.96
N LEU A 280 1.94 -25.39 6.38
CA LEU A 280 1.05 -25.86 5.31
C LEU A 280 -0.39 -26.10 5.80
N ASP A 281 -0.56 -26.64 6.99
CA ASP A 281 -1.88 -26.93 7.56
C ASP A 281 -2.69 -25.64 7.77
N GLU A 282 -2.04 -24.59 8.29
CA GLU A 282 -2.66 -23.27 8.46
C GLU A 282 -2.99 -22.63 7.12
N ALA A 283 -2.10 -22.76 6.12
CA ALA A 283 -2.35 -22.24 4.78
C ALA A 283 -3.56 -22.93 4.12
N GLN A 284 -3.68 -24.25 4.27
CA GLN A 284 -4.84 -25.01 3.79
C GLN A 284 -6.13 -24.58 4.47
N ALA A 285 -6.12 -24.44 5.79
CA ALA A 285 -7.28 -23.99 6.56
C ALA A 285 -7.72 -22.58 6.14
N LEU A 286 -6.77 -21.65 5.95
CA LEU A 286 -7.05 -20.30 5.47
C LEU A 286 -7.63 -20.31 4.05
N ASN A 287 -7.08 -21.11 3.14
CA ASN A 287 -7.57 -21.21 1.77
C ASN A 287 -9.01 -21.75 1.73
N LYS A 288 -9.31 -22.80 2.50
CA LYS A 288 -10.68 -23.34 2.62
C LYS A 288 -11.65 -22.26 3.11
N ARG A 289 -11.34 -21.60 4.24
CA ARG A 289 -12.15 -20.51 4.80
C ARG A 289 -12.36 -19.36 3.82
N ALA A 290 -11.34 -19.00 3.06
CA ALA A 290 -11.42 -17.92 2.08
C ALA A 290 -12.29 -18.29 0.86
N CYS A 291 -12.32 -19.58 0.48
CA CYS A 291 -13.14 -20.08 -0.61
C CYS A 291 -14.63 -20.21 -0.25
N ASP A 292 -14.92 -20.46 1.03
CA ASP A 292 -16.30 -20.50 1.54
C ASP A 292 -16.92 -19.09 1.68
N ASN A 293 -16.12 -18.02 1.56
CA ASN A 293 -16.57 -16.63 1.68
C ASN A 293 -16.59 -15.93 0.32
N GLU A 294 -17.78 -15.50 -0.10
CA GLU A 294 -18.03 -14.87 -1.40
C GLU A 294 -17.22 -13.60 -1.66
N LYS A 295 -16.84 -12.86 -0.61
CA LYS A 295 -16.06 -11.63 -0.72
C LYS A 295 -14.57 -11.89 -0.93
N THR A 296 -14.09 -13.04 -0.47
CA THR A 296 -12.67 -13.41 -0.51
C THR A 296 -12.35 -14.45 -1.59
N LYS A 297 -13.35 -15.21 -2.08
CA LYS A 297 -13.16 -16.30 -3.05
C LYS A 297 -12.42 -15.89 -4.33
N SER A 298 -12.62 -14.66 -4.82
CA SER A 298 -11.96 -14.15 -6.03
C SER A 298 -10.47 -13.85 -5.86
N PHE A 299 -10.00 -13.75 -4.61
CA PHE A 299 -8.61 -13.43 -4.29
C PHE A 299 -7.75 -14.65 -4.00
N PHE A 300 -8.36 -15.83 -3.91
CA PHE A 300 -7.73 -17.10 -3.59
C PHE A 300 -7.91 -18.09 -4.76
N TYR A 301 -7.08 -19.13 -4.83
CA TYR A 301 -7.16 -20.17 -5.86
C TYR A 301 -8.29 -21.15 -5.54
N CYS A 302 -9.51 -20.64 -5.45
CA CYS A 302 -10.70 -21.41 -5.15
C CYS A 302 -11.15 -22.13 -6.42
N LYS A 303 -11.44 -23.43 -6.32
CA LYS A 303 -12.12 -24.15 -7.40
C LYS A 303 -13.46 -23.44 -7.67
N GLN A 304 -13.74 -23.14 -8.93
CA GLN A 304 -15.07 -22.69 -9.34
C GLN A 304 -16.05 -23.85 -9.08
N PRO A 305 -17.23 -23.59 -8.50
CA PRO A 305 -18.30 -24.58 -8.55
C PRO A 305 -18.66 -24.82 -10.03
N ASN A 306 -18.65 -26.09 -10.43
CA ASN A 306 -19.12 -26.53 -11.75
C ASN A 306 -20.59 -26.16 -11.95
#